data_AF-A0A939XQC7-F1
#
_entry.id   AF-A0A939XQC7-F1
#
_cell.length_a   1.000
_cell.length_b   1.000
_cell.length_c   1.000
_cell.angle_alpha   90.00
_cell.angle_beta   90.00
_cell.angle_gamma   90.00
#
_symmetry.space_group_name_H-M   'P 1'
#
loop_
_entity.id
_entity.type
_entity.pdbx_description
1 polymer ?
#
loop_
_entity_poly.entity_id
_entity_poly.type
_entity_poly.pdbx_seq_one_letter_code
_entity_poly.pdbx_strand_id
1 'polypeptide(L)'
;FNTRIRDYYDVYILTTTKNIQKEILYVALRATAIHRGTWDNIQEIGKIMETIETDSGLRDLWTRYQRKFLYAKDITFESLITTLKKLLIS
;
A
#
# COMPACT_ATOMS: atom_id res chain seq x y z
N PHE A 1 -13.78 -8.70 9.97
CA PHE A 1 -13.27 -8.33 8.63
C PHE A 1 -12.40 -7.10 8.84
N ASN A 2 -11.07 -7.21 8.72
CA ASN A 2 -10.20 -6.05 8.93
C ASN A 2 -10.31 -5.14 7.71
N THR A 3 -10.88 -3.94 7.87
CA THR A 3 -11.05 -2.98 6.77
C THR A 3 -9.71 -2.50 6.20
N ARG A 4 -8.61 -2.64 6.95
CA ARG A 4 -7.27 -2.21 6.53
C ARG A 4 -6.71 -2.98 5.34
N ILE A 5 -7.20 -4.19 5.04
CA ILE A 5 -6.75 -4.92 3.83
C ILE A 5 -7.28 -4.27 2.55
N ARG A 6 -8.43 -3.57 2.61
CA ARG A 6 -8.96 -2.81 1.47
C ARG A 6 -8.06 -1.64 1.12
N ASP A 7 -7.41 -1.01 2.10
CA ASP A 7 -6.51 0.12 1.85
C ASP A 7 -5.38 -0.25 0.87
N TYR A 8 -4.90 -1.51 0.90
CA TYR A 8 -3.94 -2.02 -0.08
C TYR A 8 -4.52 -2.02 -1.51
N TYR A 9 -5.76 -2.48 -1.68
CA TYR A 9 -6.45 -2.43 -2.96
C TYR A 9 -6.67 -0.99 -3.43
N ASP A 10 -7.12 -0.10 -2.54
CA ASP A 10 -7.39 1.29 -2.87
C ASP A 10 -6.11 1.98 -3.36
N VAL A 11 -4.98 1.78 -2.69
CA VAL A 11 -3.68 2.31 -3.14
C VAL A 11 -3.24 1.70 -4.47
N TYR A 12 -3.41 0.39 -4.67
CA TYR A 12 -3.08 -0.26 -5.95
C TYR A 12 -3.86 0.33 -7.12
N ILE A 13 -5.18 0.46 -6.97
CA ILE A 13 -6.04 1.01 -8.04
C ILE A 13 -5.73 2.47 -8.29
N LEU A 14 -5.56 3.28 -7.24
CA LEU A 14 -5.18 4.68 -7.44
C LEU A 14 -3.84 4.79 -8.18
N THR A 15 -2.86 3.97 -7.82
CA THR A 15 -1.53 3.98 -8.46
C THR A 15 -1.56 3.52 -9.92
N THR A 16 -2.40 2.53 -10.25
CA THR A 16 -2.43 1.94 -11.60
C THR A 16 -3.40 2.63 -12.55
N THR A 17 -4.42 3.34 -12.03
CA THR A 17 -5.47 3.95 -12.85
C THR A 17 -5.44 5.48 -12.87
N LYS A 18 -4.75 6.12 -11.93
CA LYS A 18 -4.64 7.59 -11.87
C LYS A 18 -3.23 8.04 -12.22
N ASN A 19 -3.15 9.21 -12.84
CA ASN A 19 -1.88 9.90 -13.01
C ASN A 19 -1.53 10.62 -11.71
N ILE A 20 -0.76 9.97 -10.84
CA ILE A 20 -0.33 10.53 -9.56
C ILE A 20 0.98 11.30 -9.76
N GLN A 21 0.95 12.60 -9.47
CA GLN A 21 2.16 13.40 -9.38
C GLN A 21 2.86 13.10 -8.05
N LYS A 22 3.99 12.37 -8.12
CA LYS A 22 4.73 11.91 -6.93
C LYS A 22 5.11 13.04 -5.98
N GLU A 23 5.52 14.20 -6.51
CA GLU A 23 5.90 15.36 -5.68
C GLU A 23 4.71 15.88 -4.85
N ILE A 24 3.53 16.00 -5.46
CA ILE A 24 2.32 16.44 -4.75
C ILE A 24 1.94 15.39 -3.69
N LEU A 25 2.01 14.10 -4.04
CA LEU A 25 1.75 13.02 -3.09
C LEU A 25 2.72 13.09 -1.91
N TYR A 26 4.01 13.28 -2.15
CA TYR A 26 5.03 13.36 -1.10
C TYR A 26 4.76 14.53 -0.15
N VAL A 27 4.47 15.72 -0.69
CA VAL A 27 4.13 16.90 0.14
C VAL A 27 2.89 16.64 0.99
N ALA A 28 1.82 16.10 0.39
CA ALA A 28 0.58 15.79 1.10
C ALA A 28 0.77 14.69 2.16
N LEU A 29 1.53 13.64 1.85
CA LEU A 29 1.85 12.55 2.77
C LEU A 29 2.66 13.06 3.95
N ARG A 30 3.69 13.88 3.70
CA ARG A 30 4.52 14.50 4.75
C ARG A 30 3.70 15.38 5.66
N ALA A 31 2.88 16.29 5.10
CA ALA A 31 2.03 17.16 5.90
C ALA A 31 1.05 16.36 6.78
N THR A 32 0.44 15.32 6.20
CA THR A 32 -0.49 14.43 6.93
C THR A 32 0.21 13.64 8.03
N ALA A 33 1.40 13.10 7.77
CA ALA A 33 2.16 12.32 8.75
C ALA A 33 2.67 13.20 9.91
N ILE A 34 3.14 14.43 9.63
CA ILE A 34 3.52 15.39 10.67
C ILE A 34 2.31 15.74 11.53
N HIS A 35 1.17 16.05 10.91
CA HIS A 35 -0.06 16.37 11.64
C HIS A 35 -0.52 15.22 12.57
N ARG A 36 -0.28 13.97 12.17
CA ARG A 36 -0.62 12.77 12.96
C ARG A 36 0.49 12.32 13.92
N GLY A 37 1.66 12.96 13.92
CA GLY A 37 2.81 12.54 14.72
C GLY A 37 3.42 11.20 14.27
N THR A 38 3.28 10.83 13.00
CA THR A 38 3.76 9.55 12.43
C THR A 38 4.83 9.74 11.36
N TRP A 39 5.54 10.88 11.36
CA TRP A 39 6.57 11.16 10.37
C TRP A 39 7.73 10.17 10.41
N ASP A 40 8.15 9.75 11.60
CA ASP A 40 9.25 8.80 11.78
C ASP A 40 8.95 7.45 11.11
N ASN A 41 7.69 7.00 11.16
CA ASN A 41 7.26 5.79 10.44
C ASN A 41 7.43 5.93 8.92
N ILE A 42 7.21 7.11 8.35
CA ILE A 42 7.40 7.36 6.92
C ILE A 42 8.88 7.36 6.54
N GLN A 43 9.77 7.78 7.44
CA GLN A 43 11.21 7.71 7.19
C GLN A 43 11.72 6.26 7.13
N GLU A 44 11.06 5.35 7.85
CA GLU A 44 11.39 3.92 7.90
C GLU A 44 10.65 3.08 6.85
N ILE A 45 10.02 3.72 5.85
CA ILE A 45 9.11 3.05 4.91
C ILE A 45 9.77 1.90 4.14
N GLY A 46 11.07 1.98 3.84
CA GLY A 46 11.83 0.89 3.23
C GLY A 46 11.78 -0.40 4.08
N LYS A 47 12.13 -0.30 5.37
CA LYS A 47 12.11 -1.44 6.31
C LYS A 47 10.69 -1.95 6.57
N ILE A 48 9.72 -1.03 6.61
CA ILE A 48 8.30 -1.40 6.73
C ILE A 48 7.87 -2.21 5.51
N MET A 49 8.27 -1.80 4.29
CA MET A 49 7.93 -2.54 3.07
C MET A 49 8.58 -3.93 3.01
N GLU A 50 9.81 -4.09 3.50
CA GLU A 50 10.45 -5.41 3.64
C GLU A 50 9.69 -6.33 4.60
N THR A 51 9.22 -5.77 5.73
CA THR A 51 8.41 -6.51 6.70
C THR A 51 7.07 -6.94 6.08
N ILE A 52 6.40 -6.03 5.37
CA ILE A 52 5.13 -6.30 4.69
C ILE A 52 5.28 -7.39 3.61
N GLU A 53 6.36 -7.35 2.82
CA GLU A 53 6.61 -8.31 1.74
C GLU A 53 6.81 -9.74 2.23
N THR A 54 7.40 -9.89 3.42
CA THR A 54 7.71 -11.18 4.06
C THR A 54 6.62 -11.67 5.02
N ASP A 55 5.59 -10.86 5.29
CA ASP A 55 4.48 -11.21 6.17
C ASP A 55 3.51 -12.22 5.52
N SER A 56 3.60 -13.48 5.95
CA SER A 56 2.72 -14.55 5.49
C SER A 56 1.26 -14.36 5.92
N GLY A 57 1.02 -13.77 7.09
CA GLY A 57 -0.33 -13.46 7.56
C GLY A 57 -1.01 -12.41 6.70
N LEU A 58 -0.27 -11.39 6.26
CA LEU A 58 -0.78 -10.38 5.34
C LEU A 58 -1.08 -10.96 3.95
N ARG A 59 -0.21 -11.84 3.43
CA ARG A 59 -0.46 -12.56 2.17
C ARG A 59 -1.73 -13.42 2.25
N ASP A 60 -1.96 -14.10 3.36
CA ASP A 60 -3.18 -14.87 3.60
C ASP A 60 -4.43 -13.98 3.67
N LEU A 61 -4.33 -12.83 4.34
CA LEU A 61 -5.41 -11.84 4.38
C LEU A 61 -5.75 -11.33 2.98
N TRP A 62 -4.75 -11.03 2.16
CA TRP A 62 -4.95 -10.63 0.76
C TRP A 62 -5.62 -11.74 -0.05
N THR A 63 -5.15 -12.98 0.06
CA THR A 63 -5.74 -14.12 -0.64
C THR A 63 -7.22 -14.31 -0.29
N ARG A 64 -7.57 -14.18 1.01
CA ARG A 64 -8.99 -14.23 1.45
C ARG A 64 -9.79 -13.05 0.91
N TYR A 65 -9.18 -11.86 0.85
CA TYR A 65 -9.81 -10.67 0.30
C TYR A 65 -10.15 -10.84 -1.19
N GLN A 66 -9.20 -11.32 -2.00
CA GLN A 66 -9.40 -11.60 -3.43
C GLN A 66 -10.53 -12.61 -3.68
N ARG A 67 -10.62 -13.67 -2.85
CA ARG A 67 -11.70 -14.67 -2.94
C ARG A 67 -13.08 -14.08 -2.67
N LYS A 68 -13.15 -13.05 -1.82
CA LYS A 68 -14.42 -12.41 -1.45
C LYS A 68 -14.83 -11.33 -2.44
N PHE A 69 -13.88 -10.60 -3.03
CA PHE A 69 -14.15 -9.45 -3.88
C PHE A 69 -13.63 -9.66 -5.29
N LEU A 70 -14.55 -9.89 -6.23
CA LEU A 70 -14.24 -10.20 -7.62
C LEU A 70 -13.39 -9.12 -8.31
N TYR A 71 -13.51 -7.85 -7.92
CA TYR A 71 -12.72 -6.77 -8.50
C TYR A 71 -11.22 -6.86 -8.16
N ALA A 72 -10.84 -7.61 -7.13
CA ALA A 72 -9.45 -7.78 -6.71
C ALA A 72 -8.86 -9.14 -7.14
N LYS A 73 -9.65 -10.00 -7.80
CA LYS A 73 -9.30 -11.40 -8.04
C LYS A 73 -8.00 -11.60 -8.84
N ASP A 74 -7.69 -10.68 -9.75
CA ASP A 74 -6.55 -10.79 -10.68
C ASP A 74 -5.30 -10.02 -10.20
N ILE A 75 -5.35 -9.42 -9.01
CA ILE A 75 -4.25 -8.61 -8.45
C ILE A 75 -3.45 -9.48 -7.48
N THR A 76 -2.32 -10.05 -7.93
CA THR A 76 -1.48 -10.86 -7.05
C THR A 76 -0.86 -10.04 -5.92
N PHE A 77 -0.51 -10.69 -4.81
CA PHE A 77 0.16 -10.02 -3.70
C PHE A 77 1.51 -9.41 -4.14
N GLU A 78 2.24 -10.10 -5.01
CA GLU A 78 3.53 -9.64 -5.54
C GLU A 78 3.37 -8.38 -6.41
N SER A 79 2.34 -8.34 -7.26
CA SER A 79 2.01 -7.15 -8.07
C SER A 79 1.63 -5.98 -7.17
N LEU A 80 0.83 -6.25 -6.14
CA LEU A 80 0.42 -5.28 -5.13
C LEU A 80 1.64 -4.64 -4.43
N ILE A 81 2.55 -5.47 -3.88
CA ILE A 81 3.76 -5.01 -3.19
C ILE A 81 4.69 -4.26 -4.15
N THR A 82 4.88 -4.77 -5.37
CA THR A 82 5.71 -4.10 -6.38
C THR A 82 5.18 -2.70 -6.70
N THR A 83 3.86 -2.57 -6.82
CA THR A 83 3.20 -1.28 -7.10
C THR A 83 3.37 -0.30 -5.93
N LEU A 84 3.18 -0.78 -4.69
CA LEU A 84 3.40 0.02 -3.49
C LEU A 84 4.84 0.52 -3.37
N LYS A 85 5.83 -0.35 -3.60
CA LYS A 85 7.25 0.03 -3.60
C LYS A 85 7.56 1.09 -4.65
N LYS A 86 7.02 0.95 -5.87
CA LYS A 86 7.17 1.97 -6.92
C LYS A 86 6.54 3.31 -6.54
N LEU A 87 5.42 3.31 -5.83
CA LEU A 87 4.80 4.55 -5.39
C LEU A 87 5.61 5.26 -4.29
N LEU A 88 6.13 4.48 -3.33
CA LEU A 88 6.63 5.00 -2.05
C LEU A 88 8.15 5.11 -1.94
N ILE A 89 8.90 4.33 -2.72
CA ILE A 89 10.37 4.23 -2.63
C ILE A 89 11.07 4.79 -3.88
N SER A 90 10.44 4.67 -5.05
CA SER A 90 11.03 5.12 -6.33
C SER A 90 10.66 6.54 -6.72
#